data_AF-T0YAE6-F1
#
_entry.id   AF-T0YAE6-F1
#
_cell.length_a   1.000
_cell.length_b   1.000
_cell.length_c   1.000
_cell.angle_alpha   90.00
_cell.angle_beta   90.00
_cell.angle_gamma   90.00
#
_symmetry.space_group_name_H-M   'P 1'
#
loop_
_entity.id
_entity.type
_entity.pdbx_description
1 polymer ?
#
loop_
_entity_poly.entity_id
_entity_poly.type
_entity_poly.pdbx_seq_one_letter_code
_entity_poly.pdbx_strand_id
1 'polypeptide(L)'
;MDKVERNRRVVYPTALVFILTVFAFYYFGHYNWLQLLIAAVLIFPLFGIAYLVFSYKGPGKSKLYGLEHLTSLLPAVKKPKGHVQFKYKIMWTALVVLLYFVLTNIYIYGLDAAKTIDVFASFRAIFAGAQGSLMDLGIGPIVTAS
;
A
#
# COMPACT_ATOMS: atom_id res chain seq x y z
N MET A 1 -3.40 18.56 15.26
CA MET A 1 -2.29 17.94 14.51
C MET A 1 -1.09 18.81 14.73
N ASP A 2 -0.17 18.37 15.57
CA ASP A 2 1.05 19.13 15.82
C ASP A 2 1.87 19.17 14.54
N LYS A 3 2.43 20.33 14.21
CA LYS A 3 3.23 20.49 13.00
C LYS A 3 4.48 19.61 13.14
N VAL A 4 4.60 18.60 12.28
CA VAL A 4 5.82 17.80 12.17
C VAL A 4 6.98 18.73 11.84
N GLU A 5 7.93 18.87 12.76
CA GLU A 5 9.14 19.66 12.53
C GLU A 5 10.04 18.95 11.50
N ARG A 6 10.39 19.67 10.43
CA ARG A 6 11.12 19.13 9.28
C ARG A 6 12.41 19.89 8.99
N ASN A 7 13.49 19.16 8.72
CA ASN A 7 14.74 19.70 8.24
C ASN A 7 14.72 19.94 6.73
N ARG A 8 14.47 21.19 6.31
CA ARG A 8 14.48 21.57 4.89
C ARG A 8 15.83 21.36 4.20
N ARG A 9 16.95 21.28 4.94
CA ARG A 9 18.27 21.03 4.33
C ARG A 9 18.39 19.64 3.69
N VAL A 10 17.52 18.70 4.07
CA VAL A 10 17.51 17.34 3.52
C VAL A 10 17.00 17.31 2.08
N VAL A 11 16.31 18.38 1.61
CA VAL A 11 15.85 18.48 0.22
C VAL A 11 17.01 18.37 -0.77
N TYR A 12 18.14 19.03 -0.50
CA TYR A 12 19.30 19.05 -1.40
C TYR A 12 19.91 17.67 -1.65
N PRO A 13 20.30 16.87 -0.63
CA PRO A 13 20.83 15.55 -0.87
C PRO A 13 19.78 14.62 -1.51
N THR A 14 18.49 14.71 -1.13
CA THR A 14 17.47 13.87 -1.77
C THR A 14 17.26 14.19 -3.24
N ALA A 15 17.26 15.48 -3.62
CA ALA A 15 17.14 15.91 -5.01
C ALA A 15 18.39 15.53 -5.82
N LEU A 16 19.57 15.65 -5.23
CA LEU A 16 20.82 15.23 -5.86
C LEU A 16 20.81 13.73 -6.19
N VAL A 17 20.41 12.87 -5.25
CA VAL A 17 20.31 11.42 -5.50
C VAL A 17 19.26 11.11 -6.58
N PHE A 18 18.13 11.82 -6.59
CA PHE A 18 17.12 11.68 -7.65
C PHE A 18 17.69 12.02 -9.03
N ILE A 19 18.37 13.17 -9.16
CA ILE A 19 19.00 13.60 -10.41
C ILE A 19 20.07 12.60 -10.85
N LEU A 20 20.91 12.11 -9.94
CA LEU A 20 21.91 11.07 -10.25
C LEU A 20 21.26 9.76 -10.71
N THR A 21 20.11 9.40 -10.14
CA THR A 21 19.37 8.19 -10.53
C THR A 21 18.78 8.35 -11.94
N VAL A 22 18.18 9.50 -12.25
CA VAL A 22 17.69 9.81 -13.61
C VAL A 22 18.84 9.84 -14.62
N PHE A 23 19.98 10.43 -14.24
CA PHE A 23 21.18 10.44 -15.06
C PHE A 23 21.73 9.03 -15.30
N ALA A 24 21.72 8.17 -14.28
CA ALA A 24 22.13 6.78 -14.42
C ALA A 24 21.22 6.02 -15.41
N PHE A 25 19.91 6.23 -15.38
CA PHE A 25 19.00 5.66 -16.38
C PHE A 25 19.30 6.15 -17.80
N TYR A 26 19.66 7.43 -17.96
CA TYR A 26 20.06 7.97 -19.25
C TYR A 26 21.36 7.34 -19.75
N TYR A 27 22.38 7.29 -18.88
CA TYR A 27 23.73 6.86 -19.24
C TYR A 27 23.84 5.34 -19.43
N PHE A 28 23.30 4.54 -18.50
CA PHE A 28 23.41 3.08 -18.52
C PHE A 28 22.23 2.39 -19.22
N GLY A 29 21.04 2.97 -19.13
CA GLY A 29 19.84 2.38 -19.72
C GLY A 29 19.66 2.68 -21.21
N HIS A 30 20.39 3.68 -21.74
CA HIS A 30 20.16 4.25 -23.07
C HIS A 30 18.68 4.63 -23.29
N TYR A 31 18.03 5.16 -22.26
CA TYR A 31 16.61 5.50 -22.32
C TYR A 31 16.39 6.72 -23.21
N ASN A 32 15.40 6.62 -24.09
CA ASN A 32 14.91 7.77 -24.85
C ASN A 32 14.33 8.82 -23.89
N TRP A 33 14.26 10.09 -24.32
CA TRP A 33 13.77 11.19 -23.46
C TRP A 33 12.37 10.94 -22.89
N LEU A 34 11.49 10.29 -23.66
CA LEU A 34 10.14 9.94 -23.23
C LEU A 34 10.15 8.84 -22.15
N GLN A 35 11.01 7.84 -22.32
CA GLN A 35 11.20 6.77 -21.33
C GLN A 35 11.83 7.30 -20.05
N LEU A 36 12.74 8.28 -20.16
CA LEU A 36 13.30 8.98 -19.00
C LEU A 36 12.26 9.79 -18.24
N LEU A 37 11.37 10.49 -18.95
CA LEU A 37 10.28 11.24 -18.32
C LEU A 37 9.37 10.27 -17.55
N ILE A 38 8.93 9.20 -18.21
CA ILE A 38 8.08 8.17 -17.59
C ILE A 38 8.79 7.58 -16.36
N ALA A 39 10.07 7.20 -16.49
CA ALA A 39 10.85 6.70 -15.38
C ALA A 39 10.89 7.73 -14.24
N ALA A 40 11.30 8.96 -14.51
CA ALA A 40 11.40 10.04 -13.52
C ALA A 40 10.08 10.26 -12.77
N VAL A 41 8.93 10.24 -13.47
CA VAL A 41 7.60 10.36 -12.86
C VAL A 41 7.28 9.15 -11.96
N LEU A 42 7.62 7.94 -12.38
CA LEU A 42 7.37 6.72 -11.59
C LEU A 42 8.23 6.63 -10.33
N ILE A 43 9.50 7.07 -10.38
CA ILE A 43 10.40 7.07 -9.20
C ILE A 43 10.20 8.29 -8.30
N PHE A 44 9.67 9.41 -8.79
CA PHE A 44 9.50 10.64 -8.00
C PHE A 44 8.74 10.44 -6.66
N PRO A 45 7.61 9.70 -6.60
CA PRO A 45 6.93 9.40 -5.35
C PRO A 45 7.81 8.69 -4.31
N LEU A 46 8.71 7.79 -4.74
CA LEU A 46 9.63 7.08 -3.84
C LEU A 46 10.61 8.06 -3.18
N PHE A 47 11.13 9.02 -3.94
CA PHE A 47 11.99 10.08 -3.39
C PHE A 47 11.22 11.06 -2.51
N GLY A 48 9.93 11.30 -2.80
CA GLY A 48 9.03 12.03 -1.92
C GLY A 48 8.87 11.36 -0.56
N ILE A 49 8.61 10.05 -0.54
CA ILE A 49 8.53 9.24 0.69
C ILE A 49 9.88 9.26 1.44
N ALA A 50 10.98 9.07 0.73
CA ALA A 50 12.32 9.14 1.32
C ALA A 50 12.59 10.50 1.98
N TYR A 51 12.25 11.60 1.30
CA TYR A 51 12.32 12.95 1.87
C TYR A 51 11.44 13.10 3.10
N LEU A 52 10.22 12.56 3.09
CA LEU A 52 9.32 12.64 4.25
C LEU A 52 9.91 11.97 5.49
N VAL A 53 10.60 10.84 5.32
CA VAL A 53 11.29 10.10 6.40
C VAL A 53 12.56 10.83 6.84
N PHE A 54 13.46 11.18 5.91
CA PHE A 54 14.75 11.78 6.26
C PHE A 54 14.65 13.22 6.76
N SER A 55 13.62 13.95 6.36
CA SER A 55 13.39 15.32 6.85
C SER A 55 12.83 15.36 8.27
N TYR A 56 12.35 14.25 8.83
CA TYR A 56 11.74 14.24 10.17
C TYR A 56 12.74 14.62 11.28
N LYS A 57 12.37 15.63 12.09
CA LYS A 57 13.10 16.08 13.28
C LYS A 57 12.16 16.25 14.49
N GLY A 58 11.18 15.36 14.65
CA GLY A 58 10.30 15.39 15.82
C GLY A 58 10.91 14.70 17.05
N PRO A 59 10.25 14.80 18.21
CA PRO A 59 10.71 14.21 19.47
C PRO A 59 10.68 12.67 19.50
N GLY A 60 10.03 12.03 18.52
CA GLY A 60 9.97 10.57 18.41
C GLY A 60 11.35 9.96 18.12
N LYS A 61 11.66 8.82 18.76
CA LYS A 61 12.94 8.11 18.55
C LYS A 61 13.13 7.56 17.13
N SER A 62 12.07 7.45 16.32
CA SER A 62 12.10 6.85 14.97
C SER A 62 11.83 7.87 13.87
N LYS A 63 12.60 7.77 12.76
CA LYS A 63 12.40 8.58 11.55
C LYS A 63 11.12 8.26 10.79
N LEU A 64 10.48 7.11 11.07
CA LEU A 64 9.24 6.67 10.40
C LEU A 64 8.05 7.58 10.70
N TYR A 65 8.08 8.32 11.82
CA TYR A 65 7.08 9.36 12.12
C TYR A 65 7.02 10.46 11.04
N GLY A 66 8.02 10.56 10.17
CA GLY A 66 7.95 11.40 8.97
C GLY A 66 6.77 11.09 8.04
N LEU A 67 6.26 9.84 8.07
CA LEU A 67 5.12 9.35 7.27
C LEU A 67 3.77 9.52 7.96
N GLU A 68 3.73 10.04 9.20
CA GLU A 68 2.52 10.14 10.02
C GLU A 68 1.35 10.80 9.28
N HIS A 69 1.65 11.85 8.50
CA HIS A 69 0.65 12.53 7.69
C HIS A 69 0.00 11.58 6.67
N LEU A 70 0.78 10.78 5.94
CA LEU A 70 0.25 9.84 4.95
C LEU A 70 -0.59 8.74 5.62
N THR A 71 -0.11 8.19 6.73
CA THR A 71 -0.84 7.15 7.46
C THR A 71 -2.13 7.67 8.07
N SER A 72 -2.18 8.96 8.45
CA SER A 72 -3.39 9.57 9.02
C SER A 72 -4.50 9.82 8.00
N LEU A 73 -4.17 9.82 6.70
CA LEU A 73 -5.14 9.95 5.61
C LEU A 73 -5.85 8.61 5.31
N LEU A 74 -5.23 7.48 5.67
CA LEU A 74 -5.83 6.17 5.48
C LEU A 74 -7.02 6.01 6.44
N PRO A 75 -8.24 5.77 5.91
CA PRO A 75 -9.40 5.60 6.76
C PRO A 75 -9.25 4.32 7.60
N ALA A 76 -9.45 4.45 8.91
CA ALA A 76 -9.39 3.33 9.85
C ALA A 76 -10.68 3.24 10.67
N VAL A 77 -11.12 2.01 10.95
CA VAL A 77 -12.29 1.76 11.80
C VAL A 77 -11.95 2.07 13.26
N LYS A 78 -12.70 2.98 13.89
CA LYS A 78 -12.49 3.35 15.30
C LYS A 78 -13.02 2.25 16.23
N LYS A 79 -12.29 2.01 17.32
CA LYS A 79 -12.75 1.11 18.39
C LYS A 79 -14.04 1.65 19.03
N PRO A 80 -14.98 0.77 19.43
CA PRO A 80 -16.19 1.19 20.14
C PRO A 80 -15.83 1.84 21.49
N LYS A 81 -16.55 2.90 21.88
CA LYS A 81 -16.29 3.68 23.11
C LYS A 81 -16.63 2.94 24.41
N GLY A 82 -17.38 1.84 24.34
CA GLY A 82 -17.89 1.12 25.50
C GLY A 82 -17.94 -0.38 25.27
N HIS A 83 -18.41 -1.10 26.29
CA HIS A 83 -18.54 -2.55 26.23
C HIS A 83 -19.59 -2.97 25.20
N VAL A 84 -19.18 -3.76 24.21
CA VAL A 84 -20.08 -4.38 23.24
C VAL A 84 -20.51 -5.75 23.74
N GLN A 85 -21.82 -5.94 23.92
CA GLN A 85 -22.37 -7.23 24.37
C GLN A 85 -22.00 -8.35 23.39
N PHE A 86 -21.77 -9.56 23.91
CA PHE A 86 -21.31 -10.71 23.12
C PHE A 86 -22.24 -11.05 21.94
N LYS A 87 -23.56 -10.95 22.11
CA LYS A 87 -24.55 -11.18 21.05
C LYS A 87 -24.32 -10.32 19.80
N TYR A 88 -23.93 -9.05 19.99
CA TYR A 88 -23.64 -8.15 18.87
C TYR A 88 -22.34 -8.54 18.18
N LYS A 89 -21.32 -8.99 18.93
CA LYS A 89 -20.07 -9.49 18.34
C LYS A 89 -20.33 -10.70 17.45
N ILE A 90 -21.11 -11.68 17.93
CA ILE A 90 -21.50 -12.85 17.12
C ILE A 90 -22.26 -12.42 15.86
N MET A 91 -23.25 -11.53 15.99
CA MET A 91 -24.04 -11.05 14.86
C MET A 91 -23.17 -10.39 13.80
N TRP A 92 -22.22 -9.54 14.19
CA TRP A 92 -21.27 -8.91 13.26
C TRP A 92 -20.33 -9.91 12.62
N THR A 93 -19.81 -10.89 13.37
CA THR A 93 -18.97 -11.94 12.79
C THR A 93 -19.74 -12.76 11.76
N ALA A 94 -20.96 -13.19 12.08
CA ALA A 94 -21.81 -13.94 11.15
C ALA A 94 -22.12 -13.13 9.88
N LEU A 95 -22.42 -11.83 10.03
CA LEU A 95 -22.64 -10.93 8.91
C LEU A 95 -21.41 -10.85 7.99
N VAL A 96 -20.21 -10.66 8.56
CA VAL A 96 -18.96 -10.56 7.79
C VAL A 96 -18.65 -11.88 7.08
N VAL A 97 -18.88 -13.02 7.72
CA VAL A 97 -18.71 -14.35 7.09
C VAL A 97 -19.68 -14.53 5.91
N LEU A 98 -20.95 -14.13 6.06
CA LEU A 98 -21.92 -14.20 4.97
C LEU A 98 -21.52 -13.29 3.81
N LEU A 99 -21.12 -12.05 4.11
CA LEU A 99 -20.63 -11.09 3.11
C LEU A 99 -19.41 -11.64 2.38
N TYR A 100 -18.47 -12.25 3.11
CA TYR A 100 -17.29 -12.90 2.54
C TYR A 100 -17.67 -13.97 1.53
N PHE A 101 -18.61 -14.84 1.89
CA PHE A 101 -19.10 -15.90 1.01
C PHE A 101 -19.75 -15.35 -0.26
N VAL A 102 -20.58 -14.30 -0.13
CA VAL A 102 -21.18 -13.62 -1.29
C VAL A 102 -20.11 -13.05 -2.22
N LEU A 103 -19.13 -12.33 -1.68
CA LEU A 103 -18.06 -11.71 -2.46
C LEU A 103 -17.18 -12.74 -3.19
N THR A 104 -16.97 -13.91 -2.59
CA THR A 104 -16.26 -15.04 -3.20
C THR A 104 -16.96 -15.58 -4.46
N ASN A 105 -18.28 -15.43 -4.56
CA ASN A 105 -19.07 -15.89 -5.70
C ASN A 105 -19.29 -14.81 -6.78
N ILE A 106 -18.81 -13.58 -6.56
CA ILE A 106 -18.92 -12.49 -7.54
C ILE A 106 -17.62 -12.40 -8.33
N TYR A 107 -17.68 -12.68 -9.63
CA TYR A 107 -16.54 -12.58 -10.54
C TYR A 107 -16.24 -11.13 -10.95
N ILE A 108 -14.95 -10.82 -11.11
CA ILE A 108 -14.48 -9.53 -11.60
C ILE A 108 -14.92 -9.35 -13.05
N TYR A 109 -15.46 -8.17 -13.35
CA TYR A 109 -15.90 -7.84 -14.69
C TYR A 109 -14.74 -7.83 -15.70
N GLY A 110 -14.97 -8.39 -16.89
CA GLY A 110 -14.00 -8.37 -17.98
C GLY A 110 -12.96 -9.51 -17.96
N LEU A 111 -13.10 -10.49 -17.06
CA LEU A 111 -12.25 -11.68 -17.07
C LEU A 111 -12.72 -12.70 -18.11
N ASP A 112 -11.79 -13.15 -18.94
CA ASP A 112 -11.97 -14.36 -19.76
C ASP A 112 -11.57 -15.58 -18.92
N ALA A 113 -12.56 -16.25 -18.35
CA ALA A 113 -12.35 -17.40 -17.48
C ALA A 113 -11.58 -18.54 -18.18
N ALA A 114 -11.61 -18.63 -19.51
CA ALA A 114 -10.89 -19.66 -20.27
C ALA A 114 -9.39 -19.37 -20.44
N LYS A 115 -8.96 -18.11 -20.27
CA LYS A 115 -7.56 -17.68 -20.43
C LYS A 115 -6.88 -17.28 -19.11
N THR A 116 -7.64 -17.21 -18.02
CA THR A 116 -7.11 -16.74 -16.74
C THR A 116 -6.33 -17.84 -16.04
N ILE A 117 -5.03 -17.60 -15.80
CA ILE A 117 -4.15 -18.53 -15.10
C ILE A 117 -4.23 -18.29 -13.59
N ASP A 118 -4.28 -19.38 -12.83
CA ASP A 118 -4.30 -19.34 -11.38
C ASP A 118 -2.89 -19.29 -10.78
N VAL A 119 -2.34 -18.08 -10.63
CA VAL A 119 -0.99 -17.92 -10.07
C VAL A 119 -0.91 -18.31 -8.59
N PHE A 120 -2.03 -18.26 -7.86
CA PHE A 120 -2.08 -18.48 -6.41
C PHE A 120 -2.68 -19.82 -6.00
N ALA A 121 -2.81 -20.78 -6.93
CA ALA A 121 -3.43 -22.09 -6.67
C ALA A 121 -2.90 -22.76 -5.40
N SER A 122 -1.58 -22.80 -5.24
CA SER A 122 -0.91 -23.41 -4.08
C SER A 122 -1.11 -22.63 -2.78
N PHE A 123 -1.38 -21.33 -2.84
CA PHE A 123 -1.53 -20.47 -1.68
C PHE A 123 -2.99 -20.25 -1.26
N ARG A 124 -3.97 -20.75 -2.02
CA ARG A 124 -5.40 -20.55 -1.74
C ARG A 124 -5.83 -21.04 -0.37
N ALA A 125 -5.31 -22.19 0.07
CA ALA A 125 -5.63 -22.71 1.40
C ALA A 125 -5.20 -21.77 2.54
N ILE A 126 -4.17 -20.94 2.30
CA ILE A 126 -3.61 -20.00 3.28
C ILE A 126 -4.28 -18.62 3.14
N PHE A 127 -4.41 -18.13 1.90
CA PHE A 127 -4.96 -16.80 1.63
C PHE A 127 -6.49 -16.76 1.62
N ALA A 128 -7.13 -17.93 1.64
CA ALA A 128 -8.58 -18.08 1.52
C ALA A 128 -9.19 -17.45 0.23
N GLY A 129 -8.37 -17.08 -0.75
CA GLY A 129 -8.83 -16.43 -1.99
C GLY A 129 -9.44 -17.37 -3.02
N ALA A 130 -10.20 -16.82 -3.97
CA ALA A 130 -10.85 -17.58 -5.05
C ALA A 130 -10.67 -16.89 -6.41
N GLN A 131 -10.21 -17.65 -7.42
CA GLN A 131 -9.78 -17.09 -8.72
C GLN A 131 -10.83 -16.19 -9.34
N GLY A 132 -10.39 -15.02 -9.78
CA GLY A 132 -11.21 -14.14 -10.59
C GLY A 132 -12.47 -13.65 -9.89
N SER A 133 -12.63 -13.95 -8.59
CA SER A 133 -13.67 -13.36 -7.74
C SER A 133 -13.20 -12.03 -7.16
N LEU A 134 -14.10 -11.28 -6.52
CA LEU A 134 -13.70 -10.12 -5.72
C LEU A 134 -12.72 -10.47 -4.58
N MET A 135 -12.63 -11.75 -4.22
CA MET A 135 -11.70 -12.29 -3.23
C MET A 135 -10.47 -12.97 -3.85
N ASP A 136 -10.05 -12.60 -5.07
CA ASP A 136 -8.93 -13.24 -5.80
C ASP A 136 -7.65 -13.38 -4.96
N LEU A 137 -7.23 -12.29 -4.31
CA LEU A 137 -6.04 -12.27 -3.44
C LEU A 137 -6.33 -12.69 -1.99
N GLY A 138 -7.60 -12.82 -1.61
CA GLY A 138 -8.05 -13.12 -0.25
C GLY A 138 -7.39 -12.23 0.81
N ILE A 139 -6.86 -12.85 1.87
CA ILE A 139 -6.11 -12.16 2.94
C ILE A 139 -4.61 -11.98 2.64
N GLY A 140 -4.14 -12.41 1.46
CA GLY A 140 -2.72 -12.43 1.09
C GLY A 140 -1.96 -11.12 1.32
N PRO A 141 -2.48 -9.95 0.91
CA PRO A 141 -1.82 -8.67 1.15
C PRO A 141 -1.71 -8.30 2.64
N ILE A 142 -2.63 -8.76 3.49
CA ILE A 142 -2.63 -8.43 4.92
C ILE A 142 -1.56 -9.26 5.65
N VAL A 143 -1.49 -10.55 5.38
CA VAL A 143 -0.53 -11.46 6.04
C VAL A 143 0.90 -11.25 5.57
N THR A 144 1.10 -10.72 4.36
CA THR A 144 2.45 -10.40 3.84
C THR A 144 2.95 -9.03 4.30
N ALA A 145 2.06 -8.16 4.79
CA ALA A 145 2.41 -6.83 5.27
C ALA A 145 2.82 -6.79 6.76
N SER A 146 2.51 -7.83 7.53
CA SER A 146 2.78 -7.92 8.98
C SER A 146 4.21 -8.32 9.31
#